data_AF-A0A7W7QDH5-F1
#
_entry.id   AF-A0A7W7QDH5-F1
#
_cell.length_a   1.000
_cell.length_b   1.000
_cell.length_c   1.000
_cell.angle_alpha   90.00
_cell.angle_beta   90.00
_cell.angle_gamma   90.00
#
_symmetry.space_group_name_H-M   'P 1'
#
loop_
_entity.id
_entity.type
_entity.pdbx_description
1 polymer ?
#
loop_
_entity_poly.entity_id
_entity_poly.type
_entity_poly.pdbx_seq_one_letter_code
_entity_poly.pdbx_strand_id
1 'polypeptide(L)'
;MVAYVRGLRSPFSRYWFSNFSSDFGDGVRLAAFPLLAAQLTQSPTAVAAVTAVQQLAWPLMGVGLGVLIDRYDSRRLMVIVDIARAVVVAALAAAILADVVSLWLIYAAAFITGAGAALRVTAAAIVVPRLVEPVGLERANSRVVTGQIVGTELAGPAVGGWLFGVAAVLPFAVNAGTLGIGIILLLTLPSVFRPVPQERAEQDQPSPRAPAKRDDLRDGVRWLWRHAEMRDVTIASAVVCAMDAAWFAVLVLYVTETLHRTASVYGLLLVVGALGGIAVGMLGERVLRRMGPWPALVVSGLAMALSQAGLGLTDNVVVAAVMLFASSGAFALFNITAVTMRQRQVPTAMLGRVSGLYLTVSRTAEVLGALIGGALASSAGIRAPMLFGAIPIAAVMFFLAWQYRSRPDPSAP
;
A
#
# COMPACT_ATOMS: atom_id res chain seq x y z
N MET A 1 -4.10 30.42 -9.86
CA MET A 1 -5.23 30.17 -8.93
C MET A 1 -6.58 30.11 -9.67
N VAL A 2 -6.65 29.56 -10.91
CA VAL A 2 -7.86 29.62 -11.76
C VAL A 2 -8.40 28.22 -12.16
N ALA A 3 -7.70 27.14 -11.85
CA ALA A 3 -8.12 25.78 -12.25
C ALA A 3 -9.19 25.12 -11.34
N TYR A 4 -9.64 25.77 -10.26
CA TYR A 4 -10.23 25.04 -9.12
C TYR A 4 -11.74 25.21 -8.87
N VAL A 5 -12.48 25.97 -9.70
CA VAL A 5 -13.93 26.23 -9.48
C VAL A 5 -14.83 25.41 -10.42
N ARG A 6 -14.39 24.23 -10.83
CA ARG A 6 -15.14 23.41 -11.81
C ARG A 6 -15.29 21.97 -11.35
N GLY A 7 -16.16 21.73 -10.36
CA GLY A 7 -16.59 20.42 -9.77
C GLY A 7 -16.22 19.13 -10.54
N LEU A 8 -17.19 18.38 -11.05
CA LEU A 8 -16.97 17.21 -11.94
C LEU A 8 -16.48 17.60 -13.36
N ARG A 9 -16.22 18.89 -13.61
CA ARG A 9 -15.82 19.39 -14.94
C ARG A 9 -14.33 19.23 -15.18
N SER A 10 -13.49 19.23 -14.14
CA SER A 10 -12.04 19.03 -14.31
C SER A 10 -11.73 17.54 -14.60
N PRO A 11 -10.80 17.24 -15.54
CA PRO A 11 -10.33 15.86 -15.77
C PRO A 11 -9.78 15.20 -14.50
N PHE A 12 -9.04 15.95 -13.67
CA PHE A 12 -8.53 15.44 -12.40
C PHE A 12 -9.64 15.07 -11.43
N SER A 13 -10.68 15.89 -11.27
CA SER A 13 -11.79 15.59 -10.35
C SER A 13 -12.52 14.31 -10.74
N ARG A 14 -12.77 14.10 -12.05
CA ARG A 14 -13.42 12.88 -12.55
C ARG A 14 -12.55 11.64 -12.32
N TYR A 15 -11.25 11.77 -12.55
CA TYR A 15 -10.29 10.73 -12.22
C TYR A 15 -10.28 10.43 -10.70
N TRP A 16 -10.24 11.47 -9.87
CA TRP A 16 -10.21 11.34 -8.42
C TRP A 16 -11.46 10.63 -7.90
N PHE A 17 -12.65 11.02 -8.37
CA PHE A 17 -13.90 10.32 -8.01
C PHE A 17 -13.90 8.87 -8.51
N SER A 18 -13.40 8.60 -9.72
CA SER A 18 -13.26 7.21 -10.20
C SER A 18 -12.35 6.39 -9.28
N ASN A 19 -11.20 6.94 -8.90
CA ASN A 19 -10.27 6.27 -8.01
C ASN A 19 -10.87 6.03 -6.63
N PHE A 20 -11.45 7.07 -6.04
CA PHE A 20 -12.12 6.98 -4.76
C PHE A 20 -13.26 5.94 -4.77
N SER A 21 -14.09 5.89 -5.81
CA SER A 21 -15.15 4.88 -5.92
C SER A 21 -14.60 3.46 -6.00
N SER A 22 -13.52 3.23 -6.76
CA SER A 22 -12.85 1.92 -6.79
C SER A 22 -12.25 1.57 -5.42
N ASP A 23 -11.51 2.49 -4.81
CA ASP A 23 -10.82 2.29 -3.53
C ASP A 23 -11.81 2.04 -2.39
N PHE A 24 -12.90 2.81 -2.34
CA PHE A 24 -13.99 2.61 -1.39
C PHE A 24 -14.65 1.24 -1.57
N GLY A 25 -14.94 0.86 -2.82
CA GLY A 25 -15.44 -0.48 -3.12
C GLY A 25 -14.46 -1.55 -2.64
N ASP A 26 -13.16 -1.38 -2.89
CA ASP A 26 -12.13 -2.33 -2.45
C ASP A 26 -12.12 -2.49 -0.94
N GLY A 27 -12.21 -1.40 -0.18
CA GLY A 27 -12.34 -1.46 1.28
C GLY A 27 -13.59 -2.23 1.73
N VAL A 28 -14.75 -1.96 1.12
CA VAL A 28 -16.01 -2.69 1.39
C VAL A 28 -15.83 -4.20 1.19
N ARG A 29 -15.22 -4.59 0.07
CA ARG A 29 -14.96 -5.99 -0.29
C ARG A 29 -13.88 -6.64 0.59
N LEU A 30 -12.86 -5.89 0.99
CA LEU A 30 -11.73 -6.37 1.78
C LEU A 30 -12.19 -6.94 3.12
N ALA A 31 -13.15 -6.28 3.79
CA ALA A 31 -13.76 -6.76 5.03
C ALA A 31 -14.72 -7.95 4.80
N ALA A 32 -15.44 -7.95 3.68
CA ALA A 32 -16.47 -8.95 3.40
C ALA A 32 -15.90 -10.33 3.00
N PHE A 33 -14.75 -10.37 2.34
CA PHE A 33 -14.17 -11.61 1.83
C PHE A 33 -13.82 -12.63 2.94
N PRO A 34 -13.12 -12.27 4.02
CA PRO A 34 -12.87 -13.16 5.14
C PRO A 34 -14.15 -13.60 5.86
N LEU A 35 -15.13 -12.70 5.99
CA LEU A 35 -16.43 -13.00 6.61
C LEU A 35 -17.22 -14.04 5.80
N LEU A 36 -17.23 -13.92 4.47
CA LEU A 36 -17.86 -14.89 3.58
C LEU A 36 -17.19 -16.27 3.68
N ALA A 37 -15.85 -16.31 3.74
CA ALA A 37 -15.14 -17.57 3.92
C ALA A 37 -15.44 -18.22 5.27
N ALA A 38 -15.53 -17.44 6.35
CA ALA A 38 -15.86 -17.94 7.68
C ALA A 38 -17.27 -18.56 7.78
N GLN A 39 -18.19 -18.21 6.87
CA GLN A 39 -19.49 -18.90 6.78
C GLN A 39 -19.38 -20.29 6.14
N LEU A 40 -18.38 -20.53 5.30
CA LEU A 40 -18.21 -21.79 4.56
C LEU A 40 -17.25 -22.76 5.23
N THR A 41 -16.36 -22.29 6.11
CA THR A 41 -15.36 -23.12 6.75
C THR A 41 -15.07 -22.68 8.18
N GLN A 42 -14.80 -23.66 9.03
CA GLN A 42 -14.32 -23.45 10.40
C GLN A 42 -12.79 -23.37 10.48
N SER A 43 -12.10 -23.50 9.35
CA SER A 43 -10.63 -23.48 9.30
C SER A 43 -10.08 -22.04 9.30
N PRO A 44 -9.35 -21.61 10.34
CA PRO A 44 -8.78 -20.26 10.38
C PRO A 44 -7.74 -20.02 9.28
N THR A 45 -7.00 -21.07 8.88
CA THR A 45 -5.99 -20.99 7.82
C THR A 45 -6.62 -20.75 6.45
N ALA A 46 -7.76 -21.38 6.17
CA ALA A 46 -8.52 -21.13 4.95
C ALA A 46 -9.06 -19.70 4.87
N VAL A 47 -9.57 -19.17 5.99
CA VAL A 47 -10.05 -17.77 6.04
C VAL A 47 -8.89 -16.78 5.84
N ALA A 48 -7.76 -17.00 6.52
CA ALA A 48 -6.57 -16.16 6.37
C ALA A 48 -5.99 -16.21 4.94
N ALA A 49 -6.07 -17.37 4.28
CA ALA A 49 -5.62 -17.54 2.89
C ALA A 49 -6.38 -16.61 1.92
N VAL A 50 -7.63 -16.24 2.20
CA VAL A 50 -8.37 -15.30 1.35
C VAL A 50 -7.69 -13.93 1.31
N THR A 51 -7.31 -13.41 2.48
CA THR A 51 -6.60 -12.13 2.57
C THR A 51 -5.22 -12.22 1.94
N ALA A 52 -4.50 -13.33 2.16
CA ALA A 52 -3.20 -13.56 1.53
C ALA A 52 -3.31 -13.56 0.00
N VAL A 53 -4.31 -14.25 -0.56
CA VAL A 53 -4.54 -14.35 -2.00
C VAL A 53 -4.86 -12.99 -2.64
N GLN A 54 -5.56 -12.09 -1.94
CA GLN A 54 -5.76 -10.72 -2.42
C GLN A 54 -4.42 -9.96 -2.57
N GLN A 55 -3.48 -10.22 -1.67
CA GLN A 55 -2.17 -9.55 -1.64
C GLN A 55 -1.12 -10.21 -2.57
N LEU A 56 -1.35 -11.45 -3.01
CA LEU A 56 -0.43 -12.22 -3.87
C LEU A 56 -0.12 -11.54 -5.22
N ALA A 57 -0.97 -10.61 -5.66
CA ALA A 57 -0.74 -9.88 -6.90
C ALA A 57 0.61 -9.14 -6.92
N TRP A 58 1.03 -8.55 -5.80
CA TRP A 58 2.28 -7.80 -5.73
C TRP A 58 3.52 -8.69 -5.89
N PRO A 59 3.68 -9.79 -5.13
CA PRO A 59 4.78 -10.73 -5.33
C PRO A 59 4.83 -11.37 -6.72
N LEU A 60 3.67 -11.76 -7.27
CA LEU A 60 3.60 -12.53 -8.51
C LEU A 60 3.71 -11.64 -9.76
N MET A 61 3.14 -10.45 -9.70
CA MET A 61 2.95 -9.61 -10.89
C MET A 61 3.56 -8.22 -10.75
N GLY A 62 4.06 -7.78 -9.59
CA GLY A 62 4.53 -6.40 -9.35
C GLY A 62 5.46 -5.84 -10.43
N VAL A 63 6.43 -6.64 -10.88
CA VAL A 63 7.33 -6.27 -11.98
C VAL A 63 6.63 -6.25 -13.34
N GLY A 64 5.71 -7.19 -13.58
CA GLY A 64 4.92 -7.29 -14.81
C GLY A 64 3.86 -6.20 -14.97
N LEU A 65 3.28 -5.72 -13.86
CA LEU A 65 2.24 -4.68 -13.85
C LEU A 65 2.78 -3.36 -14.43
N GLY A 66 4.01 -2.97 -14.08
CA GLY A 66 4.67 -1.80 -14.65
C GLY A 66 4.87 -1.92 -16.17
N VAL A 67 5.31 -3.09 -16.64
CA VAL A 67 5.51 -3.36 -18.09
C VAL A 67 4.20 -3.28 -18.87
N LEU A 68 3.10 -3.74 -18.27
CA LEU A 68 1.78 -3.72 -18.90
C LEU A 68 1.30 -2.27 -19.06
N ILE A 69 1.47 -1.45 -18.02
CA ILE A 69 1.03 -0.05 -18.03
C ILE A 69 1.87 0.81 -18.98
N ASP A 70 3.14 0.49 -19.18
CA ASP A 70 4.00 1.20 -20.14
C ASP A 70 3.65 0.87 -21.61
N ARG A 71 3.03 -0.29 -21.87
CA ARG A 71 2.70 -0.75 -23.24
C ARG A 71 1.31 -0.32 -23.70
N TYR A 72 0.38 -0.12 -22.77
CA TYR A 72 -1.03 0.14 -23.08
C TYR A 72 -1.46 1.52 -22.58
N ASP A 73 -2.50 2.08 -23.21
CA ASP A 73 -3.16 3.29 -22.71
C ASP A 73 -3.66 3.03 -21.27
N SER A 74 -3.12 3.77 -20.30
CA SER A 74 -3.40 3.54 -18.87
C SER A 74 -4.88 3.69 -18.54
N ARG A 75 -5.63 4.54 -19.25
CA ARG A 75 -7.09 4.70 -19.08
C ARG A 75 -7.81 3.47 -19.61
N ARG A 76 -7.50 3.00 -20.83
CA ARG A 76 -8.11 1.77 -21.39
C ARG A 76 -7.83 0.57 -20.51
N LEU A 77 -6.60 0.46 -20.02
CA LEU A 77 -6.19 -0.62 -19.15
C LEU A 77 -6.96 -0.59 -17.82
N MET A 78 -7.08 0.58 -17.16
CA MET A 78 -7.91 0.73 -15.97
C MET A 78 -9.38 0.34 -16.23
N VAL A 79 -9.96 0.78 -17.34
CA VAL A 79 -11.35 0.44 -17.71
C VAL A 79 -11.53 -1.06 -17.91
N ILE A 80 -10.66 -1.72 -18.68
CA ILE A 80 -10.74 -3.16 -18.94
C ILE A 80 -10.63 -3.94 -17.63
N VAL A 81 -9.70 -3.55 -16.77
CA VAL A 81 -9.51 -4.20 -15.48
C VAL A 81 -10.70 -3.99 -14.56
N ASP A 82 -11.26 -2.79 -14.49
CA ASP A 82 -12.45 -2.56 -13.65
C ASP A 82 -13.68 -3.28 -14.17
N ILE A 83 -13.84 -3.41 -15.49
CA ILE A 83 -14.89 -4.26 -16.07
C ILE A 83 -14.69 -5.71 -15.64
N ALA A 84 -13.47 -6.25 -15.77
CA ALA A 84 -13.19 -7.63 -15.35
C ALA A 84 -13.46 -7.84 -13.85
N ARG A 85 -13.05 -6.89 -13.00
CA ARG A 85 -13.32 -6.93 -11.55
C ARG A 85 -14.81 -6.86 -11.26
N ALA A 86 -15.54 -5.96 -11.90
CA ALA A 86 -16.98 -5.81 -11.72
C ALA A 86 -17.73 -7.08 -12.12
N VAL A 87 -17.35 -7.70 -13.25
CA VAL A 87 -17.92 -8.98 -13.70
C VAL A 87 -17.65 -10.10 -12.69
N VAL A 88 -16.40 -10.22 -12.21
CA VAL A 88 -16.04 -11.25 -11.22
C VAL A 88 -16.80 -11.08 -9.91
N VAL A 89 -16.92 -9.85 -9.41
CA VAL A 89 -17.62 -9.56 -8.16
C VAL A 89 -19.14 -9.71 -8.33
N ALA A 90 -19.70 -9.34 -9.47
CA ALA A 90 -21.11 -9.57 -9.79
C ALA A 90 -21.42 -11.08 -9.90
N ALA A 91 -20.53 -11.86 -10.53
CA ALA A 91 -20.64 -13.31 -10.59
C ALA A 91 -20.58 -13.95 -9.20
N LEU A 92 -19.68 -13.47 -8.33
CA LEU A 92 -19.63 -13.91 -6.93
C LEU A 92 -20.92 -13.56 -6.18
N ALA A 93 -21.45 -12.35 -6.34
CA ALA A 93 -22.73 -11.94 -5.74
C ALA A 93 -23.89 -12.84 -6.22
N ALA A 94 -23.94 -13.17 -7.51
CA ALA A 94 -24.93 -14.11 -8.06
C ALA A 94 -24.77 -15.52 -7.47
N ALA A 95 -23.53 -16.00 -7.30
CA ALA A 95 -23.25 -17.31 -6.70
C ALA A 95 -23.68 -17.37 -5.21
N ILE A 96 -23.55 -16.26 -4.47
CA ILE A 96 -24.05 -16.14 -3.09
C ILE A 96 -25.58 -16.24 -3.08
N LEU A 97 -26.27 -15.54 -3.98
CA LEU A 97 -27.74 -15.59 -4.07
C LEU A 97 -28.28 -16.95 -4.48
N ALA A 98 -27.53 -17.67 -5.33
CA ALA A 98 -27.86 -19.02 -5.76
C ALA A 98 -27.40 -20.11 -4.77
N ASP A 99 -26.76 -19.73 -3.65
CA ASP A 99 -26.24 -20.64 -2.63
C ASP A 99 -25.27 -21.72 -3.17
N VAL A 100 -24.51 -21.37 -4.21
CA VAL A 100 -23.49 -22.23 -4.86
C VAL A 100 -22.07 -21.72 -4.65
N VAL A 101 -21.89 -20.80 -3.69
CA VAL A 101 -20.58 -20.20 -3.39
C VAL A 101 -19.63 -21.25 -2.80
N SER A 102 -18.39 -21.27 -3.26
CA SER A 102 -17.34 -22.15 -2.76
C SER A 102 -16.09 -21.37 -2.39
N LEU A 103 -15.26 -21.95 -1.52
CA LEU A 103 -14.01 -21.34 -1.09
C LEU A 103 -13.06 -21.06 -2.28
N TRP A 104 -13.06 -21.92 -3.31
CA TRP A 104 -12.27 -21.72 -4.53
C TRP A 104 -12.74 -20.52 -5.34
N LEU A 105 -14.05 -20.29 -5.41
CA LEU A 105 -14.61 -19.11 -6.06
C LEU A 105 -14.20 -17.83 -5.31
N ILE A 106 -14.20 -17.88 -3.98
CA ILE A 106 -13.72 -16.78 -3.13
C ILE A 106 -12.24 -16.48 -3.40
N TYR A 107 -11.37 -17.50 -3.45
CA TYR A 107 -9.95 -17.31 -3.76
C TYR A 107 -9.72 -16.75 -5.16
N ALA A 108 -10.41 -17.27 -6.18
CA ALA A 108 -10.29 -16.76 -7.55
C ALA A 108 -10.73 -15.30 -7.65
N ALA A 109 -11.86 -14.95 -7.02
CA ALA A 109 -12.35 -13.58 -6.99
C ALA A 109 -11.42 -12.64 -6.22
N ALA A 110 -10.93 -13.08 -5.06
CA ALA A 110 -9.93 -12.37 -4.26
C ALA A 110 -8.66 -12.07 -5.06
N PHE A 111 -8.13 -13.05 -5.78
CA PHE A 111 -6.93 -12.89 -6.60
C PHE A 111 -7.14 -11.90 -7.74
N ILE A 112 -8.20 -12.07 -8.54
CA ILE A 112 -8.45 -11.21 -9.72
C ILE A 112 -8.71 -9.77 -9.29
N THR A 113 -9.48 -9.58 -8.22
CA THR A 113 -9.79 -8.24 -7.71
C THR A 113 -8.58 -7.56 -7.09
N GLY A 114 -7.75 -8.29 -6.33
CA GLY A 114 -6.48 -7.78 -5.80
C GLY A 114 -5.47 -7.44 -6.89
N ALA A 115 -5.36 -8.29 -7.93
CA ALA A 115 -4.53 -8.04 -9.10
C ALA A 115 -4.92 -6.76 -9.84
N GLY A 116 -6.23 -6.57 -10.04
CA GLY A 116 -6.74 -5.38 -10.67
C GLY A 116 -6.54 -4.11 -9.84
N ALA A 117 -6.70 -4.20 -8.52
CA ALA A 117 -6.41 -3.09 -7.60
C ALA A 117 -4.92 -2.69 -7.64
N ALA A 118 -4.00 -3.68 -7.66
CA ALA A 118 -2.57 -3.42 -7.80
C ALA A 118 -2.25 -2.69 -9.12
N LEU A 119 -2.85 -3.12 -10.23
CA LEU A 119 -2.68 -2.45 -11.53
C LEU A 119 -3.20 -1.01 -11.50
N ARG A 120 -4.34 -0.76 -10.86
CA ARG A 120 -4.89 0.60 -10.71
C ARG A 120 -3.94 1.52 -9.94
N VAL A 121 -3.39 1.05 -8.82
CA VAL A 121 -2.42 1.82 -8.02
C VAL A 121 -1.19 2.17 -8.88
N THR A 122 -0.66 1.23 -9.65
CA THR A 122 0.49 1.50 -10.52
C THR A 122 0.13 2.47 -11.65
N ALA A 123 -1.06 2.36 -12.23
CA ALA A 123 -1.50 3.24 -13.31
C ALA A 123 -1.81 4.66 -12.82
N ALA A 124 -2.23 4.82 -11.56
CA ALA A 124 -2.44 6.13 -10.93
C ALA A 124 -1.19 7.02 -10.96
N ALA A 125 -0.01 6.42 -10.76
CA ALA A 125 1.27 7.14 -10.78
C ALA A 125 1.58 7.80 -12.14
N ILE A 126 1.01 7.30 -13.23
CA ILE A 126 1.19 7.84 -14.58
C ILE A 126 0.06 8.79 -14.96
N VAL A 127 -1.16 8.50 -14.53
CA VAL A 127 -2.34 9.30 -14.88
C VAL A 127 -2.35 10.63 -14.13
N VAL A 128 -2.06 10.64 -12.83
CA VAL A 128 -2.13 11.87 -12.00
C VAL A 128 -1.23 12.98 -12.56
N PRO A 129 0.06 12.76 -12.89
CA PRO A 129 0.92 13.82 -13.39
C PRO A 129 0.52 14.42 -14.74
N ARG A 130 -0.30 13.70 -15.52
CA ARG A 130 -0.81 14.16 -16.82
C ARG A 130 -2.09 14.98 -16.71
N LEU A 131 -2.78 14.92 -15.58
CA LEU A 131 -4.08 15.58 -15.37
C LEU A 131 -3.98 16.90 -14.60
N VAL A 132 -2.81 17.21 -14.04
CA VAL A 132 -2.58 18.43 -13.24
C VAL A 132 -1.27 19.10 -13.63
N GLU A 133 -1.21 20.41 -13.45
CA GLU A 133 0.02 21.18 -13.62
C GLU A 133 1.07 20.79 -12.57
N PRO A 134 2.39 20.93 -12.87
CA PRO A 134 3.47 20.55 -11.96
C PRO A 134 3.34 21.14 -10.54
N VAL A 135 2.94 22.41 -10.44
CA VAL A 135 2.74 23.13 -9.15
C VAL A 135 1.58 22.54 -8.32
N GLY A 136 0.67 21.80 -8.95
CA GLY A 136 -0.47 21.15 -8.30
C GLY A 136 -0.25 19.68 -7.92
N LEU A 137 0.89 19.08 -8.29
CA LEU A 137 1.11 17.63 -8.17
C LEU A 137 1.05 17.11 -6.74
N GLU A 138 1.69 17.80 -5.80
CA GLU A 138 1.69 17.40 -4.39
C GLU A 138 0.26 17.36 -3.84
N ARG A 139 -0.51 18.43 -4.05
CA ARG A 139 -1.92 18.48 -3.62
C ARG A 139 -2.78 17.41 -4.29
N ALA A 140 -2.53 17.11 -5.56
CA ALA A 140 -3.25 16.07 -6.29
C ALA A 140 -2.95 14.68 -5.73
N ASN A 141 -1.68 14.36 -5.49
CA ASN A 141 -1.25 13.10 -4.88
C ASN A 141 -1.79 12.97 -3.45
N SER A 142 -1.71 14.02 -2.63
CA SER A 142 -2.29 14.00 -1.28
C SER A 142 -3.77 13.65 -1.32
N ARG A 143 -4.55 14.23 -2.25
CA ARG A 143 -5.98 13.91 -2.39
C ARG A 143 -6.22 12.46 -2.80
N VAL A 144 -5.43 11.92 -3.73
CA VAL A 144 -5.54 10.52 -4.15
C VAL A 144 -5.22 9.59 -2.98
N VAL A 145 -4.10 9.82 -2.28
CA VAL A 145 -3.69 9.01 -1.13
C VAL A 145 -4.70 9.12 0.02
N THR A 146 -5.16 10.32 0.38
CA THR A 146 -6.20 10.48 1.41
C THR A 146 -7.49 9.80 1.00
N GLY A 147 -7.89 9.90 -0.27
CA GLY A 147 -9.05 9.18 -0.80
C GLY A 147 -8.90 7.66 -0.68
N GLN A 148 -7.72 7.13 -0.97
CA GLN A 148 -7.40 5.71 -0.83
C GLN A 148 -7.44 5.27 0.64
N ILE A 149 -6.86 6.03 1.57
CA ILE A 149 -6.90 5.72 3.02
C ILE A 149 -8.35 5.71 3.51
N VAL A 150 -9.11 6.77 3.21
CA VAL A 150 -10.52 6.84 3.62
C VAL A 150 -11.34 5.72 2.98
N GLY A 151 -11.13 5.45 1.69
CA GLY A 151 -11.86 4.43 0.94
C GLY A 151 -11.52 3.01 1.37
N THR A 152 -10.25 2.63 1.31
CA THR A 152 -9.80 1.25 1.47
C THR A 152 -9.56 0.85 2.93
N GLU A 153 -9.18 1.78 3.79
CA GLU A 153 -8.70 1.45 5.15
C GLU A 153 -9.69 1.87 6.25
N LEU A 154 -10.55 2.88 6.00
CA LEU A 154 -11.44 3.43 7.03
C LEU A 154 -12.93 3.20 6.72
N ALA A 155 -13.49 3.95 5.78
CA ALA A 155 -14.92 3.96 5.51
C ALA A 155 -15.37 2.69 4.80
N GLY A 156 -14.58 2.20 3.84
CA GLY A 156 -14.93 0.99 3.09
C GLY A 156 -15.07 -0.23 3.98
N PRO A 157 -14.06 -0.63 4.76
CA PRO A 157 -14.16 -1.82 5.64
C PRO A 157 -15.30 -1.72 6.66
N ALA A 158 -15.51 -0.54 7.26
CA ALA A 158 -16.60 -0.32 8.20
C ALA A 158 -17.99 -0.52 7.55
N VAL A 159 -18.19 0.08 6.37
CA VAL A 159 -19.42 -0.10 5.59
C VAL A 159 -19.56 -1.55 5.12
N GLY A 160 -18.47 -2.19 4.69
CA GLY A 160 -18.46 -3.59 4.25
C GLY A 160 -18.86 -4.57 5.33
N GLY A 161 -18.32 -4.42 6.54
CA GLY A 161 -18.72 -5.24 7.69
C GLY A 161 -20.19 -5.05 8.06
N TRP A 162 -20.67 -3.80 8.09
CA TRP A 162 -22.08 -3.51 8.37
C TRP A 162 -23.02 -4.09 7.30
N LEU A 163 -22.72 -3.87 6.02
CA LEU A 163 -23.50 -4.41 4.90
C LEU A 163 -23.53 -5.94 4.92
N PHE A 164 -22.41 -6.58 5.23
CA PHE A 164 -22.34 -8.04 5.33
C PHE A 164 -23.26 -8.57 6.45
N GLY A 165 -23.35 -7.85 7.57
CA GLY A 165 -24.26 -8.17 8.66
C GLY A 165 -25.74 -8.05 8.28
N VAL A 166 -26.08 -7.19 7.32
CA VAL A 166 -27.45 -7.09 6.76
C VAL A 166 -27.71 -8.24 5.79
N ALA A 167 -26.81 -8.45 4.82
CA ALA A 167 -26.83 -9.61 3.94
C ALA A 167 -25.46 -9.83 3.28
N ALA A 168 -25.02 -11.08 3.21
CA ALA A 168 -23.69 -11.46 2.69
C ALA A 168 -23.43 -10.98 1.26
N VAL A 169 -24.48 -10.83 0.44
CA VAL A 169 -24.38 -10.35 -0.96
C VAL A 169 -24.11 -8.84 -1.07
N LEU A 170 -24.54 -8.03 -0.10
CA LEU A 170 -24.57 -6.57 -0.23
C LEU A 170 -23.19 -5.93 -0.43
N PRO A 171 -22.12 -6.30 0.31
CA PRO A 171 -20.80 -5.72 0.08
C PRO A 171 -20.29 -5.92 -1.34
N PHE A 172 -20.55 -7.10 -1.92
CA PHE A 172 -20.14 -7.43 -3.28
C PHE A 172 -20.97 -6.68 -4.32
N ALA A 173 -22.29 -6.58 -4.12
CA ALA A 173 -23.15 -5.78 -4.99
C ALA A 173 -22.77 -4.29 -4.98
N VAL A 174 -22.48 -3.73 -3.80
CA VAL A 174 -21.99 -2.34 -3.65
C VAL A 174 -20.65 -2.16 -4.34
N ASN A 175 -19.71 -3.09 -4.15
CA ASN A 175 -18.41 -3.04 -4.84
C ASN A 175 -18.55 -3.06 -6.37
N ALA A 176 -19.42 -3.92 -6.92
CA ALA A 176 -19.69 -3.94 -8.35
C ALA A 176 -20.28 -2.61 -8.84
N GLY A 177 -21.18 -2.01 -8.07
CA GLY A 177 -21.76 -0.69 -8.36
C GLY A 177 -20.74 0.44 -8.35
N THR A 178 -19.84 0.48 -7.35
CA THR A 178 -18.81 1.51 -7.25
C THR A 178 -17.75 1.38 -8.34
N LEU A 179 -17.42 0.15 -8.76
CA LEU A 179 -16.60 -0.09 -9.95
C LEU A 179 -17.30 0.40 -11.21
N GLY A 180 -18.61 0.16 -11.36
CA GLY A 180 -19.43 0.69 -12.46
C GLY A 180 -19.37 2.23 -12.56
N ILE A 181 -19.53 2.92 -11.42
CA ILE A 181 -19.37 4.38 -11.34
C ILE A 181 -17.95 4.79 -11.76
N GLY A 182 -16.92 4.09 -11.28
CA GLY A 182 -15.53 4.32 -11.62
C GLY A 182 -15.25 4.18 -13.12
N ILE A 183 -15.81 3.15 -13.77
CA ILE A 183 -15.71 2.88 -15.20
C ILE A 183 -16.34 4.03 -15.99
N ILE A 184 -17.58 4.42 -15.65
CA ILE A 184 -18.29 5.52 -16.34
C ILE A 184 -17.46 6.81 -16.26
N LEU A 185 -16.96 7.15 -15.07
CA LEU A 185 -16.13 8.34 -14.86
C LEU A 185 -14.84 8.29 -15.69
N LEU A 186 -14.14 7.16 -15.74
CA LEU A 186 -12.95 6.97 -16.60
C LEU A 186 -13.30 7.10 -18.08
N LEU A 187 -14.45 6.57 -18.52
CA LEU A 187 -14.90 6.68 -19.89
C LEU A 187 -15.21 8.14 -20.30
N THR A 188 -15.52 9.04 -19.34
CA THR A 188 -15.68 10.46 -19.66
C THR A 188 -14.35 11.23 -19.80
N LEU A 189 -13.23 10.67 -19.33
CA LEU A 189 -11.93 11.34 -19.46
C LEU A 189 -11.49 11.36 -20.93
N PRO A 190 -10.81 12.41 -21.40
CA PRO A 190 -10.11 12.34 -22.67
C PRO A 190 -9.10 11.19 -22.64
N SER A 191 -8.78 10.57 -23.79
CA SER A 191 -7.73 9.54 -23.81
C SER A 191 -6.44 10.15 -23.27
N VAL A 192 -5.91 9.56 -22.21
CA VAL A 192 -4.68 10.05 -21.55
C VAL A 192 -3.44 9.51 -22.28
N PHE A 193 -3.61 8.93 -23.48
CA PHE A 193 -2.53 8.40 -24.32
C PHE A 193 -2.73 8.75 -25.80
N ARG A 194 -1.78 9.55 -26.31
CA ARG A 194 -0.96 9.10 -27.44
C ARG A 194 0.20 8.33 -26.82
N PRO A 195 0.59 7.14 -27.33
CA PRO A 195 1.96 6.67 -27.15
C PRO A 195 2.86 7.83 -27.54
N VAL A 196 3.94 8.13 -26.81
CA VAL A 196 4.99 8.96 -27.42
C VAL A 196 5.41 8.16 -28.66
N PRO A 197 5.13 8.63 -29.89
CA PRO A 197 5.67 7.98 -31.06
C PRO A 197 7.17 8.16 -30.90
N GLN A 198 7.90 7.05 -30.91
CA GLN A 198 9.34 7.05 -30.98
C GLN A 198 9.75 7.43 -32.42
N GLU A 199 9.25 8.57 -32.91
CA GLU A 199 9.43 9.06 -34.28
C GLU A 199 9.52 10.59 -34.26
N ARG A 200 10.70 11.07 -33.87
CA ARG A 200 11.48 12.16 -34.49
C ARG A 200 12.61 12.58 -33.54
N ALA A 201 13.58 11.68 -33.43
CA ALA A 201 14.97 12.07 -33.28
C ALA A 201 15.71 11.50 -34.49
N GLU A 202 15.23 11.88 -35.68
CA GLU A 202 16.07 11.96 -36.86
C GLU A 202 16.56 13.40 -36.91
N GLN A 203 17.72 13.63 -36.32
CA GLN A 203 18.78 14.50 -36.83
C GLN A 203 20.02 14.26 -35.94
N ASP A 204 20.94 13.49 -36.53
CA ASP A 204 22.37 13.37 -36.22
C ASP A 204 22.81 12.87 -34.83
N GLN A 205 22.84 11.53 -34.68
CA GLN A 205 24.05 10.79 -34.24
C GLN A 205 23.77 9.27 -34.13
N PRO A 206 24.68 8.39 -34.60
CA PRO A 206 24.50 6.93 -34.49
C PRO A 206 24.86 6.47 -33.06
N SER A 207 23.86 6.29 -32.20
CA SER A 207 24.01 5.48 -30.99
C SER A 207 23.41 4.08 -31.21
N PRO A 208 24.12 2.99 -30.82
CA PRO A 208 23.64 1.63 -31.07
C PRO A 208 22.36 1.36 -30.26
N ARG A 209 21.25 1.16 -30.98
CA ARG A 209 19.98 0.64 -30.43
C ARG A 209 20.19 -0.81 -29.95
N ALA A 210 19.72 -1.13 -28.75
CA ALA A 210 19.73 -2.49 -28.17
C ALA A 210 18.38 -2.79 -27.45
N PRO A 211 18.01 -4.08 -27.23
CA PRO A 211 16.65 -4.54 -26.95
C PRO A 211 16.19 -4.30 -25.50
N ALA A 212 15.27 -3.35 -25.31
CA ALA A 212 15.16 -2.53 -24.09
C ALA A 212 14.29 -3.03 -22.90
N LYS A 213 14.21 -4.33 -22.53
CA LYS A 213 13.34 -4.71 -21.36
C LYS A 213 13.89 -5.65 -20.30
N ARG A 214 14.67 -6.68 -20.66
CA ARG A 214 15.44 -7.43 -19.64
C ARG A 214 16.57 -6.58 -19.08
N ASP A 215 17.14 -5.73 -19.93
CA ASP A 215 18.19 -4.79 -19.54
C ASP A 215 17.63 -3.66 -18.66
N ASP A 216 16.40 -3.18 -18.87
CA ASP A 216 15.77 -2.13 -18.04
C ASP A 216 15.53 -2.54 -16.57
N LEU A 217 15.03 -3.77 -16.32
CA LEU A 217 14.86 -4.28 -14.95
C LEU A 217 16.23 -4.55 -14.32
N ARG A 218 17.14 -5.16 -15.09
CA ARG A 218 18.52 -5.41 -14.65
C ARG A 218 19.22 -4.10 -14.33
N ASP A 219 18.96 -3.03 -15.06
CA ASP A 219 19.57 -1.72 -14.85
C ASP A 219 18.98 -1.03 -13.62
N GLY A 220 17.68 -1.13 -13.37
CA GLY A 220 17.07 -0.66 -12.12
C GLY A 220 17.62 -1.40 -10.89
N VAL A 221 17.70 -2.74 -10.97
CA VAL A 221 18.28 -3.59 -9.92
C VAL A 221 19.77 -3.27 -9.74
N ARG A 222 20.55 -3.25 -10.82
CA ARG A 222 21.99 -2.95 -10.81
C ARG A 222 22.26 -1.55 -10.26
N TRP A 223 21.46 -0.56 -10.64
CA TRP A 223 21.58 0.80 -10.11
C TRP A 223 21.31 0.80 -8.61
N LEU A 224 20.20 0.20 -8.16
CA LEU A 224 19.86 0.10 -6.74
C LEU A 224 20.99 -0.56 -5.94
N TRP A 225 21.51 -1.69 -6.40
CA TRP A 225 22.59 -2.42 -5.72
C TRP A 225 23.94 -1.69 -5.73
N ARG A 226 24.20 -0.83 -6.72
CA ARG A 226 25.40 0.01 -6.79
C ARG A 226 25.32 1.27 -5.92
N HIS A 227 24.11 1.75 -5.62
CA HIS A 227 23.90 2.95 -4.81
C HIS A 227 23.61 2.54 -3.36
N ALA A 228 24.65 2.53 -2.53
CA ALA A 228 24.58 2.09 -1.14
C ALA A 228 23.41 2.74 -0.38
N GLU A 229 23.24 4.06 -0.48
CA GLU A 229 22.16 4.78 0.20
C GLU A 229 20.76 4.23 -0.12
N MET A 230 20.44 4.11 -1.41
CA MET A 230 19.11 3.67 -1.81
C MET A 230 18.91 2.17 -1.53
N ARG A 231 19.96 1.36 -1.63
CA ARG A 231 19.94 -0.04 -1.20
C ARG A 231 19.62 -0.15 0.29
N ASP A 232 20.33 0.62 1.12
CA ASP A 232 20.22 0.59 2.57
C ASP A 232 18.82 1.05 3.01
N VAL A 233 18.27 2.11 2.40
CA VAL A 233 16.88 2.55 2.60
C VAL A 233 15.87 1.49 2.18
N THR A 234 16.12 0.78 1.06
CA THR A 234 15.20 -0.26 0.57
C THR A 234 15.18 -1.47 1.50
N ILE A 235 16.35 -1.92 1.98
CA ILE A 235 16.45 -3.02 2.96
C ILE A 235 15.76 -2.64 4.26
N ALA A 236 16.01 -1.43 4.78
CA ALA A 236 15.37 -0.93 5.99
C ALA A 236 13.86 -0.86 5.85
N SER A 237 13.37 -0.39 4.71
CA SER A 237 11.94 -0.33 4.43
C SER A 237 11.32 -1.72 4.30
N ALA A 238 12.03 -2.68 3.72
CA ALA A 238 11.57 -4.07 3.65
C ALA A 238 11.42 -4.68 5.05
N VAL A 239 12.42 -4.49 5.92
CA VAL A 239 12.40 -5.00 7.30
C VAL A 239 11.30 -4.33 8.11
N VAL A 240 11.16 -3.01 8.02
CA VAL A 240 10.10 -2.26 8.70
C VAL A 240 8.72 -2.74 8.24
N CYS A 241 8.47 -2.82 6.93
CA CYS A 241 7.18 -3.30 6.40
C CYS A 241 6.88 -4.75 6.81
N ALA A 242 7.88 -5.64 6.80
CA ALA A 242 7.68 -7.03 7.22
C ALA A 242 7.32 -7.13 8.70
N MET A 243 8.11 -6.50 9.56
CA MET A 243 7.92 -6.60 11.01
C MET A 243 6.65 -5.86 11.44
N ASP A 244 6.31 -4.74 10.80
CA ASP A 244 5.06 -4.04 11.04
C ASP A 244 3.84 -4.91 10.71
N ALA A 245 3.84 -5.54 9.53
CA ALA A 245 2.79 -6.47 9.14
C ALA A 245 2.72 -7.71 10.06
N ALA A 246 3.86 -8.19 10.55
CA ALA A 246 3.95 -9.37 11.42
C ALA A 246 3.16 -9.20 12.72
N TRP A 247 3.34 -8.08 13.43
CA TRP A 247 2.60 -7.83 14.67
C TRP A 247 1.17 -7.34 14.40
N PHE A 248 0.96 -6.55 13.33
CA PHE A 248 -0.37 -6.03 13.01
C PHE A 248 -1.35 -7.15 12.65
N ALA A 249 -0.88 -8.20 11.98
CA ALA A 249 -1.68 -9.37 11.63
C ALA A 249 -2.30 -10.09 12.84
N VAL A 250 -1.66 -10.00 14.01
CA VAL A 250 -2.12 -10.64 15.25
C VAL A 250 -2.67 -9.64 16.26
N LEU A 251 -2.76 -8.35 15.91
CA LEU A 251 -3.21 -7.29 16.83
C LEU A 251 -4.61 -7.55 17.39
N VAL A 252 -5.53 -8.04 16.56
CA VAL A 252 -6.89 -8.34 17.03
C VAL A 252 -6.88 -9.43 18.11
N LEU A 253 -6.07 -10.49 17.92
CA LEU A 253 -5.90 -11.58 18.89
C LEU A 253 -5.20 -11.09 20.15
N TYR A 254 -4.20 -10.22 20.03
CA TYR A 254 -3.57 -9.59 21.18
C TYR A 254 -4.59 -8.81 22.03
N VAL A 255 -5.48 -8.04 21.40
CA VAL A 255 -6.52 -7.28 22.12
C VAL A 255 -7.54 -8.21 22.78
N THR A 256 -7.98 -9.27 22.10
CA THR A 256 -9.02 -10.16 22.62
C THR A 256 -8.51 -11.18 23.62
N GLU A 257 -7.33 -11.77 23.39
CA GLU A 257 -6.80 -12.89 24.17
C GLU A 257 -5.74 -12.46 25.20
N THR A 258 -4.94 -11.41 24.92
CA THR A 258 -3.91 -10.94 25.87
C THR A 258 -4.44 -9.81 26.75
N LEU A 259 -5.05 -8.79 26.14
CA LEU A 259 -5.64 -7.67 26.90
C LEU A 259 -7.02 -8.00 27.49
N HIS A 260 -7.62 -9.12 27.10
CA HIS A 260 -8.96 -9.55 27.52
C HIS A 260 -10.02 -8.47 27.27
N ARG A 261 -9.97 -7.82 26.09
CA ARG A 261 -10.87 -6.74 25.68
C ARG A 261 -11.72 -7.14 24.47
N THR A 262 -12.77 -6.36 24.23
CA THR A 262 -13.72 -6.62 23.13
C THR A 262 -13.22 -6.08 21.79
N ALA A 263 -13.84 -6.54 20.69
CA ALA A 263 -13.58 -6.04 19.35
C ALA A 263 -13.81 -4.52 19.22
N SER A 264 -14.71 -3.93 20.02
CA SER A 264 -14.92 -2.48 20.07
C SER A 264 -13.68 -1.74 20.56
N VAL A 265 -12.95 -2.30 21.53
CA VAL A 265 -11.68 -1.73 22.02
C VAL A 265 -10.60 -1.84 20.95
N TYR A 266 -10.54 -2.94 20.21
CA TYR A 266 -9.64 -3.06 19.05
C TYR A 266 -9.90 -1.95 18.02
N GLY A 267 -11.16 -1.70 17.68
CA GLY A 267 -11.54 -0.59 16.79
C GLY A 267 -11.09 0.78 17.33
N LEU A 268 -11.28 1.04 18.63
CA LEU A 268 -10.82 2.28 19.27
C LEU A 268 -9.28 2.42 19.22
N LEU A 269 -8.55 1.32 19.43
CA LEU A 269 -7.09 1.29 19.34
C LEU A 269 -6.59 1.57 17.92
N LEU A 270 -7.28 1.07 16.89
CA LEU A 270 -6.99 1.43 15.50
C LEU A 270 -7.18 2.93 15.24
N VAL A 271 -8.26 3.52 15.77
CA VAL A 271 -8.49 4.98 15.68
C VAL A 271 -7.35 5.75 16.35
N VAL A 272 -6.91 5.31 17.53
CA VAL A 272 -5.76 5.93 18.23
C VAL A 272 -4.48 5.83 17.39
N GLY A 273 -4.21 4.68 16.77
CA GLY A 273 -3.10 4.51 15.83
C GLY A 273 -3.20 5.48 14.64
N ALA A 274 -4.36 5.56 14.00
CA ALA A 274 -4.61 6.49 12.90
C ALA A 274 -4.37 7.95 13.31
N LEU A 275 -4.81 8.36 14.51
CA LEU A 275 -4.52 9.70 15.04
C LEU A 275 -3.02 9.97 15.19
N GLY A 276 -2.24 8.96 15.61
CA GLY A 276 -0.77 9.06 15.67
C GLY A 276 -0.14 9.28 14.30
N GLY A 277 -0.57 8.51 13.29
CA GLY A 277 -0.15 8.68 11.90
C GLY A 277 -0.51 10.05 11.33
N ILE A 278 -1.73 10.54 11.58
CA ILE A 278 -2.20 11.87 11.11
C ILE A 278 -1.40 12.98 11.79
N ALA A 279 -1.23 12.92 13.12
CA ALA A 279 -0.51 13.94 13.88
C ALA A 279 0.92 14.09 13.37
N VAL A 280 1.64 12.97 13.15
CA VAL A 280 2.99 13.02 12.58
C VAL A 280 2.98 13.35 11.09
N GLY A 281 1.97 12.94 10.33
CA GLY A 281 1.82 13.36 8.93
C GLY A 281 1.75 14.88 8.76
N MET A 282 1.07 15.59 9.67
CA MET A 282 0.97 17.06 9.68
C MET A 282 2.26 17.75 10.14
N LEU A 283 3.06 17.09 10.98
CA LEU A 283 4.30 17.64 11.55
C LEU A 283 5.57 17.15 10.82
N GLY A 284 5.46 16.10 10.03
CA GLY A 284 6.57 15.30 9.52
C GLY A 284 7.52 16.08 8.63
N GLU A 285 6.99 16.98 7.79
CA GLU A 285 7.83 17.87 6.97
C GLU A 285 8.69 18.79 7.85
N ARG A 286 8.13 19.34 8.94
CA ARG A 286 8.87 20.22 9.86
C ARG A 286 9.95 19.43 10.60
N VAL A 287 9.63 18.21 11.03
CA VAL A 287 10.58 17.30 11.69
C VAL A 287 11.71 16.93 10.73
N LEU A 288 11.37 16.51 9.51
CA LEU A 288 12.32 16.13 8.46
C LEU A 288 13.24 17.30 8.07
N ARG A 289 12.71 18.52 7.95
CA ARG A 289 13.50 19.72 7.67
C ARG A 289 14.47 20.08 8.79
N ARG A 290 14.11 19.83 10.06
CA ARG A 290 14.97 20.14 11.21
C ARG A 290 16.03 19.07 11.47
N MET A 291 15.67 17.81 11.35
CA MET A 291 16.55 16.68 11.69
C MET A 291 17.39 16.21 10.49
N GLY A 292 16.95 16.51 9.27
CA GLY A 292 17.50 15.90 8.07
C GLY A 292 16.97 14.47 7.83
N PRO A 293 17.13 13.94 6.61
CA PRO A 293 16.54 12.66 6.22
C PRO A 293 17.11 11.47 6.98
N TRP A 294 18.43 11.37 7.14
CA TRP A 294 19.03 10.21 7.79
C TRP A 294 18.68 10.08 9.28
N PRO A 295 18.82 11.13 10.11
CA PRO A 295 18.41 11.05 11.52
C PRO A 295 16.91 10.81 11.67
N ALA A 296 16.06 11.41 10.82
CA ALA A 296 14.62 11.17 10.85
C ALA A 296 14.28 9.69 10.55
N LEU A 297 14.96 9.07 9.58
CA LEU A 297 14.79 7.66 9.23
C LEU A 297 15.17 6.73 10.39
N VAL A 298 16.33 6.95 11.01
CA VAL A 298 16.83 6.12 12.13
C VAL A 298 15.95 6.29 13.36
N VAL A 299 15.64 7.53 13.76
CA VAL A 299 14.84 7.80 14.96
C VAL A 299 13.43 7.24 14.82
N SER A 300 12.80 7.39 13.65
CA SER A 300 11.49 6.79 13.40
C SER A 300 11.53 5.26 13.47
N GLY A 301 12.51 4.60 12.83
CA GLY A 301 12.64 3.15 12.93
C GLY A 301 12.91 2.65 14.36
N LEU A 302 13.74 3.35 15.14
CA LEU A 302 13.96 2.99 16.55
C LEU A 302 12.71 3.21 17.41
N ALA A 303 11.96 4.29 17.17
CA ALA A 303 10.69 4.53 17.85
C ALA A 303 9.65 3.45 17.52
N MET A 304 9.62 2.95 16.27
CA MET A 304 8.80 1.80 15.90
C MET A 304 9.20 0.54 16.66
N ALA A 305 10.49 0.20 16.69
CA ALA A 305 10.99 -0.97 17.42
C ALA A 305 10.64 -0.90 18.92
N LEU A 306 10.84 0.26 19.55
CA LEU A 306 10.50 0.48 20.95
C LEU A 306 9.00 0.34 21.21
N SER A 307 8.17 0.90 20.32
CA SER A 307 6.71 0.83 20.45
C SER A 307 6.19 -0.60 20.29
N GLN A 308 6.75 -1.36 19.33
CA GLN A 308 6.40 -2.77 19.12
C GLN A 308 6.83 -3.64 20.32
N ALA A 309 8.05 -3.45 20.83
CA ALA A 309 8.48 -4.14 22.05
C ALA A 309 7.60 -3.78 23.25
N GLY A 310 7.24 -2.49 23.40
CA GLY A 310 6.34 -2.00 24.44
C GLY A 310 4.95 -2.64 24.39
N LEU A 311 4.40 -2.86 23.19
CA LEU A 311 3.15 -3.62 23.01
C LEU A 311 3.30 -5.07 23.50
N GLY A 312 4.38 -5.75 23.11
CA GLY A 312 4.62 -7.14 23.52
C GLY A 312 4.83 -7.33 25.03
N LEU A 313 5.23 -6.28 25.75
CA LEU A 313 5.51 -6.32 27.19
C LEU A 313 4.34 -5.85 28.07
N THR A 314 3.31 -5.23 27.50
CA THR A 314 2.22 -4.64 28.28
C THR A 314 0.93 -5.46 28.24
N ASP A 315 0.21 -5.45 29.36
CA ASP A 315 -1.16 -5.94 29.48
C ASP A 315 -2.17 -4.80 29.71
N ASN A 316 -1.69 -3.55 29.70
CA ASN A 316 -2.50 -2.38 29.96
C ASN A 316 -2.96 -1.74 28.65
N VAL A 317 -4.28 -1.68 28.45
CA VAL A 317 -4.90 -1.11 27.25
C VAL A 317 -4.50 0.35 26.98
N VAL A 318 -4.25 1.15 28.03
CA VAL A 318 -3.83 2.55 27.89
C VAL A 318 -2.39 2.62 27.38
N VAL A 319 -1.51 1.76 27.90
CA VAL A 319 -0.12 1.68 27.43
C VAL A 319 -0.10 1.18 25.98
N ALA A 320 -0.91 0.16 25.65
CA ALA A 320 -1.06 -0.33 24.29
C ALA A 320 -1.55 0.78 23.33
N ALA A 321 -2.50 1.63 23.76
CA ALA A 321 -2.97 2.77 22.99
C ALA A 321 -1.85 3.79 22.72
N VAL A 322 -1.04 4.13 23.73
CA VAL A 322 0.12 5.03 23.58
C VAL A 322 1.17 4.44 22.64
N MET A 323 1.48 3.15 22.78
CA MET A 323 2.44 2.47 21.90
C MET A 323 1.93 2.39 20.45
N LEU A 324 0.63 2.16 20.23
CA LEU A 324 0.03 2.18 18.89
C LEU A 324 0.07 3.56 18.25
N PHE A 325 -0.25 4.60 19.01
CA PHE A 325 -0.13 6.00 18.57
C PHE A 325 1.32 6.31 18.16
N ALA A 326 2.29 5.95 19.02
CA ALA A 326 3.70 6.17 18.78
C ALA A 326 4.22 5.37 17.58
N SER A 327 3.84 4.09 17.46
CA SER A 327 4.22 3.21 16.36
C SER A 327 3.71 3.74 15.01
N SER A 328 2.43 4.11 14.94
CA SER A 328 1.81 4.64 13.71
C SER A 328 2.40 6.00 13.32
N GLY A 329 2.67 6.87 14.31
CA GLY A 329 3.35 8.14 14.07
C GLY A 329 4.78 7.95 13.58
N ALA A 330 5.52 7.03 14.18
CA ALA A 330 6.88 6.68 13.76
C ALA A 330 6.90 6.09 12.34
N PHE A 331 5.97 5.19 12.00
CA PHE A 331 5.81 4.66 10.65
C PHE A 331 5.53 5.77 9.62
N ALA A 332 4.66 6.73 9.96
CA ALA A 332 4.37 7.87 9.09
C ALA A 332 5.64 8.70 8.80
N LEU A 333 6.43 9.04 9.83
CA LEU A 333 7.69 9.76 9.65
C LEU A 333 8.70 8.95 8.82
N PHE A 334 8.82 7.64 9.07
CA PHE A 334 9.68 6.74 8.32
C PHE A 334 9.32 6.75 6.84
N ASN A 335 8.04 6.60 6.52
CA ASN A 335 7.53 6.55 5.15
C ASN A 335 7.78 7.88 4.41
N ILE A 336 7.43 9.02 5.03
CA ILE A 336 7.69 10.36 4.47
C ILE A 336 9.18 10.52 4.13
N THR A 337 10.05 10.09 5.05
CA THR A 337 11.50 10.19 4.90
C THR A 337 12.00 9.30 3.77
N ALA A 338 11.61 8.01 3.74
CA ALA A 338 12.02 7.06 2.71
C ALA A 338 11.57 7.48 1.30
N VAL A 339 10.34 8.01 1.17
CA VAL A 339 9.84 8.57 -0.08
C VAL A 339 10.68 9.77 -0.51
N THR A 340 10.96 10.70 0.42
CA THR A 340 11.73 11.92 0.13
C THR A 340 13.17 11.59 -0.30
N MET A 341 13.83 10.67 0.40
CA MET A 341 15.18 10.23 0.04
C MET A 341 15.21 9.63 -1.36
N ARG A 342 14.27 8.75 -1.69
CA ARG A 342 14.17 8.15 -3.03
C ARG A 342 13.97 9.20 -4.12
N GLN A 343 13.06 10.16 -3.90
CA GLN A 343 12.79 11.22 -4.87
C GLN A 343 13.99 12.14 -5.10
N ARG A 344 14.82 12.37 -4.07
CA ARG A 344 16.01 13.23 -4.17
C ARG A 344 17.23 12.53 -4.76
N GLN A 345 17.40 11.24 -4.48
CA GLN A 345 18.62 10.50 -4.83
C GLN A 345 18.51 9.78 -6.17
N VAL A 346 17.30 9.40 -6.59
CA VAL A 346 17.11 8.65 -7.82
C VAL A 346 16.94 9.61 -9.00
N PRO A 347 17.75 9.49 -10.07
CA PRO A 347 17.58 10.30 -11.28
C PRO A 347 16.18 10.13 -11.88
N THR A 348 15.62 11.22 -12.41
CA THR A 348 14.25 11.26 -12.96
C THR A 348 13.99 10.14 -13.99
N ALA A 349 14.99 9.81 -14.82
CA ALA A 349 14.90 8.74 -15.81
C ALA A 349 14.78 7.31 -15.23
N MET A 350 15.18 7.11 -13.97
CA MET A 350 15.14 5.82 -13.27
C MET A 350 14.14 5.76 -12.12
N LEU A 351 13.53 6.90 -11.76
CA LEU A 351 12.65 7.02 -10.59
C LEU A 351 11.50 6.00 -10.62
N GLY A 352 10.86 5.80 -11.78
CA GLY A 352 9.79 4.81 -11.94
C GLY A 352 10.28 3.37 -11.72
N ARG A 353 11.43 3.01 -12.32
CA ARG A 353 12.02 1.66 -12.24
C ARG A 353 12.44 1.33 -10.81
N VAL A 354 13.13 2.25 -10.14
CA VAL A 354 13.60 2.07 -8.76
C VAL A 354 12.44 2.11 -7.77
N SER A 355 11.44 2.98 -7.97
CA SER A 355 10.24 3.02 -7.12
C SER A 355 9.40 1.76 -7.25
N GLY A 356 9.25 1.21 -8.48
CA GLY A 356 8.59 -0.07 -8.69
C GLY A 356 9.29 -1.23 -7.99
N LEU A 357 10.63 -1.28 -8.08
CA LEU A 357 11.43 -2.28 -7.36
C LEU A 357 11.30 -2.13 -5.84
N TYR A 358 11.41 -0.90 -5.32
CA TYR A 358 11.22 -0.60 -3.91
C TYR A 358 9.85 -1.08 -3.42
N LEU A 359 8.77 -0.72 -4.11
CA LEU A 359 7.41 -1.08 -3.71
C LEU A 359 7.19 -2.59 -3.78
N THR A 360 7.74 -3.25 -4.79
CA THR A 360 7.67 -4.71 -4.92
C THR A 360 8.37 -5.39 -3.74
N VAL A 361 9.57 -4.93 -3.38
CA VAL A 361 10.31 -5.45 -2.23
C VAL A 361 9.55 -5.20 -0.92
N SER A 362 9.09 -3.98 -0.67
CA SER A 362 8.35 -3.62 0.55
C SER A 362 7.04 -4.38 0.70
N ARG A 363 6.22 -4.48 -0.37
CA ARG A 363 4.94 -5.22 -0.33
C ARG A 363 5.14 -6.72 -0.21
N THR A 364 6.16 -7.28 -0.85
CA THR A 364 6.49 -8.69 -0.68
C THR A 364 6.95 -8.97 0.75
N ALA A 365 7.76 -8.07 1.32
CA ALA A 365 8.21 -8.17 2.71
C ALA A 365 7.03 -8.06 3.69
N GLU A 366 6.05 -7.19 3.44
CA GLU A 366 4.80 -7.07 4.21
C GLU A 366 4.02 -8.40 4.25
N VAL A 367 3.83 -9.05 3.09
CA VAL A 367 3.14 -10.35 3.00
C VAL A 367 3.90 -11.44 3.74
N LEU A 368 5.22 -11.55 3.52
CA LEU A 368 6.06 -12.53 4.22
C LEU A 368 6.08 -12.27 5.73
N GLY A 369 6.13 -11.01 6.12
CA GLY A 369 6.09 -10.55 7.50
C GLY A 369 4.81 -10.97 8.21
N ALA A 370 3.65 -10.72 7.61
CA ALA A 370 2.35 -11.17 8.16
C ALA A 370 2.30 -12.70 8.35
N LEU A 371 2.82 -13.47 7.39
CA LEU A 371 2.89 -14.94 7.49
C LEU A 371 3.83 -15.40 8.61
N ILE A 372 5.03 -14.81 8.70
CA ILE A 372 5.99 -15.09 9.76
C ILE A 372 5.42 -14.68 11.12
N GLY A 373 4.71 -13.55 11.21
CA GLY A 373 4.03 -13.08 12.41
C GLY A 373 2.97 -14.06 12.90
N GLY A 374 2.12 -14.56 11.99
CA GLY A 374 1.16 -15.62 12.33
C GLY A 374 1.84 -16.90 12.82
N ALA A 375 2.89 -17.35 12.14
CA ALA A 375 3.65 -18.54 12.53
C ALA A 375 4.35 -18.37 13.89
N LEU A 376 4.95 -17.21 14.15
CA LEU A 376 5.55 -16.86 15.44
C LEU A 376 4.50 -16.81 16.55
N ALA A 377 3.35 -16.20 16.30
CA ALA A 377 2.27 -16.17 17.28
C ALA A 377 1.76 -17.57 17.65
N SER A 378 1.69 -18.48 16.66
CA SER A 378 1.23 -19.85 16.88
C SER A 378 2.24 -20.73 17.65
N SER A 379 3.54 -20.51 17.45
CA SER A 379 4.59 -21.36 18.03
C SER A 379 5.20 -20.81 19.31
N ALA A 380 5.31 -19.49 19.44
CA ALA A 380 5.94 -18.80 20.56
C ALA A 380 4.99 -17.85 21.32
N GLY A 381 3.70 -17.86 20.98
CA GLY A 381 2.65 -17.08 21.63
C GLY A 381 2.40 -15.71 21.00
N ILE A 382 1.23 -15.13 21.26
CA ILE A 382 0.71 -13.92 20.59
C ILE A 382 1.63 -12.69 20.73
N ARG A 383 2.43 -12.63 21.79
CA ARG A 383 3.40 -11.54 22.02
C ARG A 383 4.68 -11.68 21.17
N ALA A 384 4.97 -12.86 20.64
CA ALA A 384 6.20 -13.15 19.93
C ALA A 384 6.45 -12.23 18.72
N PRO A 385 5.48 -11.97 17.82
CA PRO A 385 5.70 -11.07 16.69
C PRO A 385 6.05 -9.64 17.09
N MET A 386 5.50 -9.16 18.21
CA MET A 386 5.78 -7.81 18.75
C MET A 386 7.19 -7.70 19.33
N LEU A 387 7.62 -8.71 20.10
CA LEU A 387 8.93 -8.71 20.76
C LEU A 387 10.06 -9.04 19.78
N PHE A 388 9.92 -10.13 19.04
CA PHE A 388 10.96 -10.55 18.09
C PHE A 388 11.00 -9.67 16.84
N GLY A 389 9.86 -9.07 16.44
CA GLY A 389 9.81 -8.13 15.31
C GLY A 389 10.55 -6.82 15.57
N ALA A 390 10.64 -6.38 16.83
CA ALA A 390 11.40 -5.20 17.20
C ALA A 390 12.91 -5.36 16.99
N ILE A 391 13.45 -6.59 17.07
CA ILE A 391 14.89 -6.85 17.00
C ILE A 391 15.46 -6.56 15.60
N PRO A 392 14.91 -7.10 14.48
CA PRO A 392 15.37 -6.77 13.14
C PRO A 392 15.26 -5.28 12.81
N ILE A 393 14.19 -4.60 13.24
CA ILE A 393 14.03 -3.16 13.02
C ILE A 393 15.17 -2.42 13.72
N ALA A 394 15.36 -2.67 15.03
CA ALA A 394 16.42 -2.03 15.80
C ALA A 394 17.82 -2.30 15.20
N ALA A 395 18.11 -3.56 14.87
CA ALA A 395 19.39 -3.96 14.29
C ALA A 395 19.70 -3.21 12.98
N VAL A 396 18.72 -3.11 12.07
CA VAL A 396 18.91 -2.36 10.82
C VAL A 396 19.09 -0.87 11.10
N MET A 397 18.30 -0.27 12.00
CA MET A 397 18.46 1.16 12.32
C MET A 397 19.81 1.46 12.98
N PHE A 398 20.30 0.60 13.87
CA PHE A 398 21.64 0.73 14.45
C PHE A 398 22.74 0.60 13.40
N PHE A 399 22.61 -0.35 12.48
CA PHE A 399 23.53 -0.50 11.36
C PHE A 399 23.57 0.75 10.47
N LEU A 400 22.39 1.30 10.12
CA LEU A 400 22.29 2.56 9.36
C LEU A 400 22.90 3.73 10.12
N ALA A 401 22.63 3.85 11.41
CA ALA A 401 23.19 4.92 12.26
C ALA A 401 24.71 4.84 12.33
N TRP A 402 25.27 3.63 12.45
CA TRP A 402 26.70 3.39 12.46
C TRP A 402 27.33 3.74 11.11
N GLN A 403 26.80 3.21 10.00
CA GLN A 403 27.31 3.50 8.67
C GLN A 403 27.27 5.00 8.33
N TYR A 404 26.21 5.70 8.71
CA TYR A 404 26.07 7.12 8.40
C TYR A 404 27.04 7.99 9.21
N ARG A 405 27.30 7.64 10.49
CA ARG A 405 28.35 8.30 11.28
C ARG A 405 29.75 8.09 10.71
N SER A 406 29.98 6.98 10.01
CA SER A 406 31.27 6.66 9.40
C SER A 406 31.49 7.27 8.01
N ARG A 407 30.47 7.90 7.41
CA ARG A 407 30.63 8.57 6.12
C ARG A 407 31.17 10.00 6.35
N PRO A 408 32.28 10.39 5.71
CA PRO A 408 32.75 11.77 5.79
C PRO A 408 31.65 12.68 5.28
N ASP A 409 31.32 13.70 6.08
CA ASP A 409 30.33 14.71 5.74
C ASP A 409 30.81 15.45 4.48
N PRO A 410 30.12 15.35 3.33
CA PRO A 410 30.53 16.06 2.11
C PRO A 410 30.38 17.59 2.26
N SER A 411 29.81 18.06 3.37
CA SER A 411 29.66 19.47 3.75
C SER A 411 30.48 19.89 4.97
N ALA A 412 31.34 19.04 5.53
CA ALA A 412 32.31 19.51 6.52
C ALA A 412 33.43 20.30 5.82
N PRO A 413 33.66 21.57 6.18
CA PRO A 413 34.68 22.42 5.57
C PRO A 413 36.11 21.93 5.80
#